data_AF-A0A377WQN1-F1
#
_entry.id   AF-A0A377WQN1-F1
#
_cell.length_a   1.000
_cell.length_b   1.000
_cell.length_c   1.000
_cell.angle_alpha   90.00
_cell.angle_beta   90.00
_cell.angle_gamma   90.00
#
_symmetry.space_group_name_H-M   'P 1'
#
loop_
_entity.id
_entity.type
_entity.pdbx_description
1 polymer ?
#
loop_
_entity_poly.entity_id
_entity_poly.type
_entity_poly.pdbx_seq_one_letter_code
_entity_poly.pdbx_strand_id
1 'polypeptide(L)'
;MNDYYDVSLKQARLDRLASPAFHFQQLDLADREGMAKLFATEQFDRVIHLAAQAGVRYSLENPYAYADANLMGYLNILEGCRHTKVKHLVYASSSSVYGLNRKMPFSTEDSVDHPVSLYAATKKANELMAHTYSHLYGIPTTGLRFFTVYGPWGRPDMALFKFTKAMLEGKSIDVTTTANEARLHLYRRHRRGGGSGAGCDPAGQCRLDR
;
A
#
# COMPACT_ATOMS: atom_id res chain seq x y z
N MET A 1 -15.00 2.98 8.65
CA MET A 1 -14.41 3.44 7.39
C MET A 1 -13.81 4.80 7.65
N ASN A 2 -12.48 4.94 7.68
CA ASN A 2 -11.82 6.20 8.05
C ASN A 2 -11.90 7.26 6.93
N ASP A 3 -11.41 8.46 7.19
CA ASP A 3 -11.42 9.63 6.30
C ASP A 3 -10.05 9.93 5.64
N TYR A 4 -9.07 9.02 5.79
CA TYR A 4 -7.72 9.16 5.20
C TYR A 4 -7.69 9.49 3.69
N TYR A 5 -8.75 9.10 2.96
CA TYR A 5 -9.11 9.64 1.65
C TYR A 5 -10.63 9.51 1.50
N ASP A 6 -11.15 10.14 0.43
CA ASP A 6 -12.57 10.24 0.12
C ASP A 6 -13.36 8.94 0.41
N VAL A 7 -14.30 9.08 1.34
CA VAL A 7 -15.18 7.99 1.81
C VAL A 7 -16.10 7.52 0.68
N SER A 8 -16.50 8.42 -0.24
CA SER A 8 -17.35 8.06 -1.37
C SER A 8 -16.69 7.04 -2.30
N LEU A 9 -15.37 7.14 -2.51
CA LEU A 9 -14.60 6.16 -3.28
C LEU A 9 -14.58 4.79 -2.60
N LYS A 10 -14.54 4.77 -1.26
CA LYS A 10 -14.59 3.52 -0.49
C LYS A 10 -15.99 2.89 -0.58
N GLN A 11 -17.04 3.70 -0.50
CA GLN A 11 -18.41 3.25 -0.66
C GLN A 11 -18.65 2.68 -2.08
N ALA A 12 -18.22 3.40 -3.12
CA ALA A 12 -18.34 2.93 -4.50
C ALA A 12 -17.63 1.58 -4.76
N ARG A 13 -16.53 1.30 -4.05
CA ARG A 13 -15.88 -0.02 -4.10
C ARG A 13 -16.70 -1.09 -3.37
N LEU A 14 -17.27 -0.74 -2.23
CA LEU A 14 -18.11 -1.64 -1.45
C LEU A 14 -19.36 -2.05 -2.23
N ASP A 15 -20.01 -1.11 -2.92
CA ASP A 15 -21.22 -1.36 -3.72
C ASP A 15 -20.96 -2.37 -4.86
N ARG A 16 -19.73 -2.43 -5.38
CA ARG A 16 -19.32 -3.40 -6.40
C ARG A 16 -19.14 -4.83 -5.86
N LEU A 17 -19.04 -4.99 -4.54
CA LEU A 17 -18.91 -6.29 -3.88
C LEU A 17 -20.27 -6.88 -3.48
N ALA A 18 -21.38 -6.20 -3.83
CA ALA A 18 -22.74 -6.65 -3.53
C ALA A 18 -22.97 -8.08 -4.07
N SER A 19 -23.08 -9.02 -3.15
CA SER A 19 -23.27 -10.44 -3.41
C SER A 19 -23.90 -11.09 -2.17
N PRO A 20 -24.79 -12.08 -2.31
CA PRO A 20 -25.32 -12.82 -1.16
C PRO A 20 -24.25 -13.52 -0.31
N ALA A 21 -23.09 -13.82 -0.90
CA ALA A 21 -21.97 -14.46 -0.20
C ALA A 21 -21.03 -13.45 0.48
N PHE A 22 -21.29 -12.15 0.34
CA PHE A 22 -20.45 -11.09 0.89
C PHE A 22 -21.22 -10.32 1.97
N HIS A 23 -20.61 -10.23 3.15
CA HIS A 23 -21.12 -9.46 4.27
C HIS A 23 -20.10 -8.41 4.65
N PHE A 24 -20.55 -7.16 4.79
CA PHE A 24 -19.71 -6.05 5.21
C PHE A 24 -20.01 -5.68 6.65
N GLN A 25 -18.97 -5.57 7.45
CA GLN A 25 -19.04 -5.02 8.80
C GLN A 25 -18.07 -3.85 8.91
N GLN A 26 -18.60 -2.66 9.21
CA GLN A 26 -17.78 -1.52 9.52
C GLN A 26 -17.27 -1.65 10.95
N LEU A 27 -16.03 -2.08 11.09
CA LEU A 27 -15.38 -2.29 12.38
C LEU A 27 -13.96 -1.73 12.36
N ASP A 28 -13.53 -1.12 13.47
CA ASP A 28 -12.15 -0.70 13.66
C ASP A 28 -11.32 -1.89 14.16
N LEU A 29 -10.12 -2.06 13.62
CA LEU A 29 -9.23 -3.14 14.07
C LEU A 29 -8.79 -2.94 15.52
N ALA A 30 -8.71 -1.70 16.00
CA ALA A 30 -8.33 -1.40 17.37
C ALA A 30 -9.46 -1.65 18.38
N ASP A 31 -10.70 -1.85 17.92
CA ASP A 31 -11.82 -2.26 18.78
C ASP A 31 -11.66 -3.74 19.18
N ARG A 32 -11.04 -3.94 20.34
CA ARG A 32 -10.76 -5.27 20.87
C ARG A 32 -12.02 -6.11 21.08
N GLU A 33 -13.08 -5.52 21.61
CA GLU A 33 -14.31 -6.26 21.92
C GLU A 33 -15.07 -6.60 20.64
N GLY A 34 -15.21 -5.64 19.74
CA GLY A 34 -15.84 -5.85 18.44
C GLY A 34 -15.10 -6.91 17.61
N MET A 35 -13.76 -6.88 17.60
CA MET A 35 -12.96 -7.89 16.90
C MET A 35 -13.10 -9.28 17.53
N ALA A 36 -13.08 -9.39 18.86
CA ALA A 36 -13.29 -10.67 19.53
C ALA A 36 -14.69 -11.25 19.21
N LYS A 37 -15.72 -10.40 19.26
CA LYS A 37 -17.10 -10.78 18.92
C LYS A 37 -17.24 -11.22 17.47
N LEU A 38 -16.60 -10.51 16.52
CA LEU A 38 -16.59 -10.85 15.10
C LEU A 38 -16.05 -12.27 14.90
N PHE A 39 -14.86 -12.56 15.42
CA PHE A 39 -14.25 -13.89 15.27
C PHE A 39 -15.10 -14.99 15.93
N ALA A 40 -15.62 -14.74 17.13
CA ALA A 40 -16.46 -15.69 17.84
C ALA A 40 -17.78 -16.00 17.11
N THR A 41 -18.36 -15.01 16.42
CA THR A 41 -19.63 -15.17 15.71
C THR A 41 -19.43 -15.85 14.35
N GLU A 42 -18.44 -15.40 13.59
CA GLU A 42 -18.27 -15.81 12.19
C GLU A 42 -17.48 -17.12 12.03
N GLN A 43 -16.68 -17.54 13.04
CA GLN A 43 -15.93 -18.80 13.04
C GLN A 43 -15.14 -19.05 11.73
N PHE A 44 -14.32 -18.09 11.33
CA PHE A 44 -13.61 -18.12 10.05
C PHE A 44 -12.70 -19.35 9.88
N ASP A 45 -12.77 -20.00 8.71
CA ASP A 45 -11.78 -21.01 8.32
C ASP A 45 -10.40 -20.39 8.03
N ARG A 46 -10.36 -19.22 7.39
CA ARG A 46 -9.15 -18.53 6.94
C ARG A 46 -9.33 -17.03 7.01
N VAL A 47 -8.24 -16.30 7.21
CA VAL A 47 -8.24 -14.84 7.30
C VAL A 47 -7.22 -14.24 6.33
N ILE A 48 -7.66 -13.23 5.58
CA ILE A 48 -6.78 -12.37 4.77
C ILE A 48 -6.80 -10.97 5.37
N HIS A 49 -5.69 -10.57 5.99
CA HIS A 49 -5.55 -9.30 6.67
C HIS A 49 -4.79 -8.27 5.83
N LEU A 50 -5.54 -7.39 5.15
CA LEU A 50 -5.01 -6.29 4.32
C LEU A 50 -5.20 -4.90 4.95
N ALA A 51 -6.04 -4.79 5.98
CA ALA A 51 -6.35 -3.52 6.62
C ALA A 51 -5.17 -3.03 7.48
N ALA A 52 -4.72 -1.80 7.23
CA ALA A 52 -3.60 -1.17 7.93
C ALA A 52 -3.59 0.32 7.62
N GLN A 53 -3.00 1.13 8.50
CA GLN A 53 -2.54 2.46 8.11
C GLN A 53 -1.29 2.32 7.24
N ALA A 54 -1.36 2.86 6.02
CA ALA A 54 -0.39 2.58 4.97
C ALA A 54 0.22 3.86 4.38
N GLY A 55 1.49 3.76 3.99
CA GLY A 55 2.26 4.86 3.42
C GLY A 55 3.32 5.34 4.38
N VAL A 56 4.50 5.67 3.85
CA VAL A 56 5.65 6.08 4.67
C VAL A 56 5.49 7.50 5.22
N ARG A 57 5.09 8.45 4.37
CA ARG A 57 5.06 9.88 4.71
C ARG A 57 4.07 10.21 5.83
N TYR A 58 2.86 9.66 5.75
CA TYR A 58 1.81 9.93 6.75
C TYR A 58 2.16 9.41 8.15
N SER A 59 3.14 8.49 8.28
CA SER A 59 3.61 8.03 9.59
C SER A 59 4.38 9.09 10.39
N LEU A 60 4.83 10.16 9.71
CA LEU A 60 5.42 11.33 10.35
C LEU A 60 4.37 12.33 10.85
N GLU A 61 3.17 12.32 10.24
CA GLU A 61 2.08 13.26 10.54
C GLU A 61 1.15 12.71 11.62
N ASN A 62 0.77 11.43 11.53
CA ASN A 62 -0.12 10.77 12.49
C ASN A 62 0.41 9.37 12.87
N PRO A 63 1.44 9.30 13.73
CA PRO A 63 2.06 8.02 14.11
C PRO A 63 1.11 7.11 14.92
N TYR A 64 0.18 7.67 15.68
CA TYR A 64 -0.76 6.89 16.51
C TYR A 64 -1.69 6.01 15.65
N ALA A 65 -2.15 6.51 14.49
CA ALA A 65 -2.93 5.70 13.56
C ALA A 65 -2.19 4.43 13.09
N TYR A 66 -0.84 4.44 13.07
CA TYR A 66 -0.05 3.25 12.74
C TYR A 66 0.06 2.30 13.93
N ALA A 67 0.20 2.81 15.15
CA ALA A 67 0.19 1.96 16.35
C ALA A 67 -1.18 1.27 16.51
N ASP A 68 -2.27 2.02 16.39
CA ASP A 68 -3.63 1.52 16.54
C ASP A 68 -3.96 0.47 15.46
N ALA A 69 -3.78 0.80 14.18
CA ALA A 69 -4.18 -0.10 13.10
C ALA A 69 -3.18 -1.24 12.89
N ASN A 70 -1.87 -0.97 12.94
CA ASN A 70 -0.86 -1.94 12.50
C ASN A 70 -0.35 -2.80 13.65
N LEU A 71 -0.34 -2.33 14.90
CA LEU A 71 0.14 -3.11 16.04
C LEU A 71 -1.03 -3.66 16.86
N MET A 72 -1.86 -2.77 17.45
CA MET A 72 -3.01 -3.20 18.24
C MET A 72 -4.02 -3.96 17.39
N GLY A 73 -4.35 -3.43 16.22
CA GLY A 73 -5.23 -4.08 15.26
C GLY A 73 -4.71 -5.44 14.78
N TYR A 74 -3.41 -5.57 14.55
CA TYR A 74 -2.82 -6.84 14.17
C TYR A 74 -2.80 -7.86 15.31
N LEU A 75 -2.56 -7.41 16.55
CA LEU A 75 -2.69 -8.25 17.73
C LEU A 75 -4.12 -8.78 17.90
N ASN A 76 -5.14 -7.94 17.69
CA ASN A 76 -6.54 -8.36 17.74
C ASN A 76 -6.86 -9.44 16.68
N ILE A 77 -6.29 -9.33 15.48
CA ILE A 77 -6.40 -10.38 14.45
C ILE A 77 -5.76 -11.69 14.90
N LEU A 78 -4.55 -11.62 15.48
CA LEU A 78 -3.82 -12.80 15.94
C LEU A 78 -4.54 -13.50 17.09
N GLU A 79 -5.04 -12.76 18.08
CA GLU A 79 -5.84 -13.32 19.18
C GLU A 79 -7.16 -13.89 18.68
N GLY A 80 -7.83 -13.22 17.73
CA GLY A 80 -9.00 -13.78 17.06
C GLY A 80 -8.69 -15.14 16.41
N CYS A 81 -7.60 -15.21 15.62
CA CYS A 81 -7.17 -16.44 14.98
C CYS A 81 -6.84 -17.55 15.98
N ARG A 82 -6.18 -17.20 17.09
CA ARG A 82 -5.80 -18.12 18.16
C ARG A 82 -7.03 -18.74 18.82
N HIS A 83 -7.96 -17.91 19.29
CA HIS A 83 -9.08 -18.37 20.10
C HIS A 83 -10.13 -19.12 19.29
N THR A 84 -10.23 -18.88 17.98
CA THR A 84 -11.19 -19.56 17.10
C THR A 84 -10.55 -20.60 16.17
N LYS A 85 -9.25 -20.89 16.33
CA LYS A 85 -8.52 -21.93 15.57
C LYS A 85 -8.59 -21.74 14.06
N VAL A 86 -8.41 -20.51 13.60
CA VAL A 86 -8.30 -20.19 12.16
C VAL A 86 -7.20 -21.06 11.53
N LYS A 87 -7.51 -21.68 10.39
CA LYS A 87 -6.62 -22.66 9.74
C LYS A 87 -5.45 -22.00 8.99
N HIS A 88 -5.59 -20.73 8.59
CA HIS A 88 -4.51 -19.99 7.94
C HIS A 88 -4.75 -18.47 7.98
N LEU A 89 -3.72 -17.72 8.35
CA LEU A 89 -3.68 -16.26 8.29
C LEU A 89 -2.71 -15.79 7.19
N VAL A 90 -3.24 -15.13 6.16
CA VAL A 90 -2.44 -14.38 5.18
C VAL A 90 -2.48 -12.91 5.55
N TYR A 91 -1.35 -12.23 5.59
CA TYR A 91 -1.30 -10.81 5.97
C TYR A 91 -0.38 -9.97 5.09
N ALA A 92 -0.72 -8.70 4.93
CA ALA A 92 0.07 -7.74 4.18
C ALA A 92 1.26 -7.18 5.01
N SER A 93 2.47 -7.58 4.62
CA SER A 93 3.71 -6.87 4.94
C SER A 93 4.01 -5.84 3.84
N SER A 94 5.23 -5.32 3.77
CA SER A 94 5.63 -4.30 2.79
C SER A 94 7.08 -4.46 2.37
N SER A 95 7.39 -4.18 1.12
CA SER A 95 8.77 -3.99 0.63
C SER A 95 9.55 -2.92 1.40
N SER A 96 8.89 -2.00 2.09
CA SER A 96 9.55 -0.97 2.92
C SER A 96 10.36 -1.55 4.10
N VAL A 97 10.13 -2.81 4.49
CA VAL A 97 10.93 -3.49 5.52
C VAL A 97 12.39 -3.69 5.12
N TYR A 98 12.69 -3.70 3.81
CA TYR A 98 14.07 -3.75 3.32
C TYR A 98 14.87 -2.46 3.59
N GLY A 99 14.22 -1.37 4.00
CA GLY A 99 14.89 -0.19 4.56
C GLY A 99 16.03 0.36 3.69
N LEU A 100 17.22 0.46 4.27
CA LEU A 100 18.44 0.94 3.62
C LEU A 100 19.25 -0.15 2.91
N ASN A 101 18.71 -1.35 2.72
CA ASN A 101 19.43 -2.42 2.06
C ASN A 101 19.89 -1.97 0.67
N ARG A 102 21.20 -2.15 0.41
CA ARG A 102 21.83 -1.80 -0.87
C ARG A 102 21.97 -3.00 -1.80
N LYS A 103 21.86 -4.22 -1.25
CA LYS A 103 21.91 -5.47 -2.03
C LYS A 103 20.65 -5.55 -2.89
N MET A 104 20.85 -5.81 -4.19
CA MET A 104 19.78 -6.02 -5.16
C MET A 104 20.06 -7.32 -5.94
N PRO A 105 19.02 -8.08 -6.34
CA PRO A 105 17.62 -7.89 -5.98
C PRO A 105 17.37 -8.16 -4.48
N PHE A 106 16.33 -7.55 -3.91
CA PHE A 106 15.91 -7.85 -2.55
C PHE A 106 15.46 -9.30 -2.43
N SER A 107 15.92 -9.98 -1.39
CA SER A 107 15.56 -11.36 -1.05
C SER A 107 14.85 -11.41 0.30
N THR A 108 13.94 -12.37 0.49
CA THR A 108 13.37 -12.67 1.81
C THR A 108 14.41 -13.16 2.82
N GLU A 109 15.58 -13.59 2.34
CA GLU A 109 16.74 -13.97 3.14
C GLU A 109 17.55 -12.76 3.65
N ASP A 110 17.31 -11.57 3.11
CA ASP A 110 18.02 -10.37 3.54
C ASP A 110 17.56 -9.92 4.94
N SER A 111 18.50 -9.43 5.76
CA SER A 111 18.16 -8.76 7.02
C SER A 111 17.27 -7.56 6.76
N VAL A 112 16.29 -7.37 7.64
CA VAL A 112 15.29 -6.30 7.59
C VAL A 112 15.23 -5.58 8.94
N ASP A 113 16.38 -5.48 9.61
CA ASP A 113 16.51 -4.98 10.99
C ASP A 113 16.73 -3.45 11.05
N HIS A 114 16.82 -2.79 9.90
CA HIS A 114 17.09 -1.35 9.79
C HIS A 114 15.95 -0.60 9.07
N PRO A 115 14.71 -0.58 9.63
CA PRO A 115 13.61 0.15 9.04
C PRO A 115 13.84 1.67 9.12
N VAL A 116 13.56 2.39 8.03
CA VAL A 116 13.74 3.85 7.93
C VAL A 116 12.47 4.67 8.20
N SER A 117 11.38 4.00 8.56
CA SER A 117 10.11 4.66 8.86
C SER A 117 9.32 3.87 9.87
N LEU A 118 8.43 4.56 10.60
CA LEU A 118 7.50 3.92 11.52
C LEU A 118 6.61 2.90 10.79
N TYR A 119 6.16 3.21 9.57
CA TYR A 119 5.41 2.26 8.75
C TYR A 119 6.19 0.95 8.53
N ALA A 120 7.46 1.04 8.10
CA ALA A 120 8.30 -0.14 7.90
C ALA A 120 8.53 -0.92 9.20
N ALA A 121 8.79 -0.21 10.31
CA ALA A 121 8.95 -0.82 11.62
C ALA A 121 7.69 -1.58 12.06
N THR A 122 6.50 -1.01 11.87
CA THR A 122 5.22 -1.68 12.22
C THR A 122 4.98 -2.91 11.35
N LYS A 123 5.31 -2.88 10.05
CA LYS A 123 5.19 -4.06 9.19
C LYS A 123 6.19 -5.15 9.54
N LYS A 124 7.41 -4.79 9.96
CA LYS A 124 8.37 -5.76 10.49
C LYS A 124 7.91 -6.35 11.83
N ALA A 125 7.34 -5.53 12.71
CA ALA A 125 6.74 -6.00 13.96
C ALA A 125 5.65 -7.05 13.71
N ASN A 126 4.81 -6.86 12.68
CA ASN A 126 3.80 -7.84 12.31
C ASN A 126 4.42 -9.19 11.90
N GLU A 127 5.55 -9.20 11.19
CA GLU A 127 6.27 -10.44 10.87
C GLU A 127 6.75 -11.16 12.15
N LEU A 128 7.27 -10.42 13.12
CA LEU A 128 7.73 -10.97 14.40
C LEU A 128 6.56 -11.50 15.24
N MET A 129 5.48 -10.73 15.34
CA MET A 129 4.26 -11.16 16.04
C MET A 129 3.67 -12.42 15.41
N ALA A 130 3.56 -12.48 14.08
CA ALA A 130 3.11 -13.67 13.36
C ALA A 130 3.97 -14.90 13.69
N HIS A 131 5.30 -14.75 13.65
CA HIS A 131 6.23 -15.82 14.00
C HIS A 131 5.99 -16.34 15.42
N THR A 132 5.84 -15.45 16.41
CA THR A 132 5.58 -15.86 17.80
C THR A 132 4.26 -16.63 17.94
N TYR A 133 3.20 -16.20 17.24
CA TYR A 133 1.90 -16.86 17.31
C TYR A 133 1.88 -18.20 16.56
N SER A 134 2.57 -18.29 15.42
CA SER A 134 2.79 -19.57 14.74
C SER A 134 3.56 -20.55 15.60
N HIS A 135 4.62 -20.10 16.28
CA HIS A 135 5.42 -20.94 17.16
C HIS A 135 4.66 -21.41 18.41
N LEU A 136 3.98 -20.49 19.12
CA LEU A 136 3.33 -20.79 20.39
C LEU A 136 1.99 -21.52 20.23
N TYR A 137 1.24 -21.21 19.18
CA TYR A 137 -0.15 -21.65 19.03
C TYR A 137 -0.41 -22.45 17.75
N GLY A 138 0.63 -22.71 16.95
CA GLY A 138 0.52 -23.51 15.74
C GLY A 138 -0.31 -22.87 14.62
N ILE A 139 -0.56 -21.56 14.68
CA ILE A 139 -1.36 -20.85 13.68
C ILE A 139 -0.53 -20.72 12.40
N PRO A 140 -0.94 -21.32 11.26
CA PRO A 140 -0.21 -21.14 10.02
C PRO A 140 -0.32 -19.69 9.57
N THR A 141 0.82 -19.06 9.23
CA THR A 141 0.86 -17.66 8.79
C THR A 141 1.65 -17.49 7.50
N THR A 142 1.24 -16.54 6.66
CA THR A 142 1.97 -16.17 5.44
C THR A 142 1.97 -14.65 5.27
N GLY A 143 3.14 -14.05 5.43
CA GLY A 143 3.34 -12.61 5.24
C GLY A 143 3.73 -12.29 3.80
N LEU A 144 3.02 -11.34 3.17
CA LEU A 144 3.28 -10.91 1.80
C LEU A 144 3.91 -9.51 1.79
N ARG A 145 5.18 -9.40 1.39
CA ARG A 145 5.88 -8.11 1.26
C ARG A 145 5.51 -7.43 -0.06
N PHE A 146 4.41 -6.67 -0.06
CA PHE A 146 3.95 -5.98 -1.27
C PHE A 146 4.89 -4.83 -1.69
N PHE A 147 5.09 -4.71 -3.00
CA PHE A 147 5.60 -3.50 -3.66
C PHE A 147 4.44 -2.58 -4.04
N THR A 148 4.69 -1.62 -4.93
CA THR A 148 3.65 -0.74 -5.43
C THR A 148 2.65 -1.51 -6.30
N VAL A 149 1.41 -1.60 -5.81
CA VAL A 149 0.28 -2.15 -6.57
C VAL A 149 -0.44 -1.01 -7.28
N TYR A 150 -0.83 -1.22 -8.53
CA TYR A 150 -1.63 -0.28 -9.30
C TYR A 150 -2.70 -0.97 -10.12
N GLY A 151 -3.73 -0.21 -10.48
CA GLY A 151 -4.84 -0.69 -11.29
C GLY A 151 -6.13 0.12 -11.06
N PRO A 152 -7.22 -0.26 -11.74
CA PRO A 152 -8.54 0.29 -11.49
C PRO A 152 -8.88 0.26 -10.00
N TRP A 153 -9.60 1.27 -9.51
CA TRP A 153 -9.95 1.41 -8.09
C TRP A 153 -8.74 1.51 -7.14
N GLY A 154 -7.55 1.85 -7.63
CA GLY A 154 -6.38 2.09 -6.79
C GLY A 154 -6.54 3.32 -5.88
N ARG A 155 -5.61 3.50 -4.94
CA ARG A 155 -5.66 4.62 -4.00
C ARG A 155 -5.20 5.93 -4.65
N PRO A 156 -5.87 7.07 -4.36
CA PRO A 156 -5.54 8.36 -4.97
C PRO A 156 -4.21 8.95 -4.47
N ASP A 157 -3.71 8.51 -3.31
CA ASP A 157 -2.45 8.98 -2.72
C ASP A 157 -1.20 8.32 -3.31
N MET A 158 -1.37 7.32 -4.18
CA MET A 158 -0.28 6.56 -4.81
C MET A 158 0.19 7.17 -6.14
N ALA A 159 1.46 6.91 -6.47
CA ALA A 159 2.20 7.58 -7.54
C ALA A 159 1.43 7.70 -8.86
N LEU A 160 0.91 6.60 -9.42
CA LEU A 160 0.24 6.64 -10.71
C LEU A 160 -1.02 7.52 -10.70
N PHE A 161 -1.84 7.47 -9.65
CA PHE A 161 -3.02 8.35 -9.55
C PHE A 161 -2.64 9.82 -9.35
N LYS A 162 -1.58 10.10 -8.58
CA LYS A 162 -1.01 11.45 -8.45
C LYS A 162 -0.54 11.98 -9.81
N PHE A 163 0.16 11.16 -10.58
CA PHE A 163 0.66 11.53 -11.91
C PHE A 163 -0.50 11.76 -12.89
N THR A 164 -1.47 10.85 -12.96
CA THR A 164 -2.65 11.02 -13.81
C THR A 164 -3.43 12.29 -13.45
N LYS A 165 -3.64 12.56 -12.16
CA LYS A 165 -4.30 13.78 -11.69
C LYS A 165 -3.52 15.04 -12.10
N ALA A 166 -2.20 15.05 -11.87
CA ALA A 166 -1.35 16.18 -12.27
C ALA A 166 -1.40 16.42 -13.79
N MET A 167 -1.35 15.36 -14.61
CA MET A 167 -1.45 15.46 -16.07
C MET A 167 -2.79 16.05 -16.52
N LEU A 168 -3.90 15.60 -15.92
CA LEU A 168 -5.25 16.08 -16.25
C LEU A 168 -5.47 17.54 -15.80
N GLU A 169 -4.90 17.93 -14.66
CA GLU A 169 -4.97 19.29 -14.12
C GLU A 169 -3.93 20.25 -14.73
N GLY A 170 -3.07 19.76 -15.62
CA GLY A 170 -1.98 20.55 -16.21
C GLY A 170 -0.91 20.97 -15.18
N LYS A 171 -0.78 20.27 -14.07
CA LYS A 171 0.23 20.50 -13.03
C LYS A 171 1.53 19.75 -13.32
N SER A 172 2.64 20.27 -12.84
CA SER A 172 3.93 19.59 -12.89
C SER A 172 3.93 18.31 -12.05
N ILE A 173 4.66 17.30 -12.52
CA ILE A 173 4.90 16.07 -11.78
C ILE A 173 6.24 16.20 -11.06
N ASP A 174 6.23 16.02 -9.75
CA ASP A 174 7.46 15.96 -8.97
C ASP A 174 8.18 14.65 -9.22
N VAL A 175 9.29 14.72 -9.96
CA VAL A 175 10.16 13.57 -10.22
C VAL A 175 11.30 13.58 -9.21
N THR A 176 11.19 12.73 -8.19
CA THR A 176 12.29 12.47 -7.24
C THR A 176 13.13 11.32 -7.79
N THR A 177 14.20 11.64 -8.52
CA THR A 177 15.21 10.64 -8.91
C THR A 177 16.29 10.56 -7.84
N THR A 178 16.73 9.35 -7.51
CA THR A 178 18.09 9.14 -7.01
C THR A 178 19.01 9.11 -8.22
N ALA A 179 20.25 9.57 -8.08
CA ALA A 179 21.09 10.16 -9.12
C ALA A 179 21.51 9.27 -10.34
N ASN A 180 20.79 8.23 -10.73
CA ASN A 180 21.20 7.38 -11.87
C ASN A 180 20.08 6.71 -12.70
N GLU A 181 18.82 7.14 -12.65
CA GLU A 181 17.78 6.59 -13.55
C GLU A 181 17.04 7.68 -14.34
N ALA A 182 16.88 7.42 -15.63
CA ALA A 182 16.76 8.39 -16.72
C ALA A 182 15.52 9.31 -16.69
N ARG A 183 15.71 10.50 -17.30
CA ARG A 183 14.69 11.52 -17.60
C ARG A 183 13.45 10.94 -18.29
N LEU A 184 12.29 11.01 -17.64
CA LEU A 184 11.00 10.82 -18.30
C LEU A 184 10.58 12.13 -19.00
N HIS A 185 10.81 12.24 -20.30
CA HIS A 185 10.25 13.33 -21.11
C HIS A 185 8.80 12.98 -21.53
N LEU A 186 7.81 13.48 -20.79
CA LEU A 186 6.41 13.49 -21.22
C LEU A 186 6.20 14.64 -22.22
N TYR A 187 6.36 14.35 -23.52
CA TYR A 187 5.99 15.28 -24.58
C TYR A 187 4.46 15.38 -24.69
N ARG A 188 3.89 16.51 -24.26
CA ARG A 188 2.52 16.90 -24.60
C ARG A 188 2.50 17.40 -26.05
N ARG A 189 2.26 16.51 -27.01
CA ARG A 189 2.03 16.92 -28.40
C ARG A 189 0.62 17.48 -28.53
N HIS A 190 0.47 18.80 -28.36
CA HIS A 190 -0.73 19.49 -28.85
C HIS A 190 -0.72 19.47 -30.38
N ARG A 191 -1.50 18.56 -30.99
CA ARG A 191 -1.87 18.70 -32.40
C ARG A 191 -2.97 19.75 -32.51
N ARG A 192 -2.62 20.95 -32.95
CA ARG A 192 -3.53 21.86 -33.69
C ARG A 192 -2.84 22.20 -35.01
N GLY A 193 -3.55 21.98 -36.11
CA GLY A 193 -3.28 22.59 -37.42
C GLY A 193 -2.07 22.00 -38.17
N GLY A 194 -2.26 21.71 -39.46
CA GLY A 194 -1.23 21.18 -40.34
C GLY A 194 -0.16 22.19 -40.74
N GLY A 195 0.87 21.67 -41.41
CA GLY A 195 1.78 22.46 -42.24
C GLY A 195 3.27 22.27 -41.92
N SER A 196 3.97 21.69 -42.89
CA SER A 196 5.43 21.72 -43.16
C SER A 196 6.41 21.10 -42.15
N GLY A 197 7.28 20.24 -42.69
CA GLY A 197 8.24 19.43 -41.95
C GLY A 197 9.42 20.21 -41.37
N ALA A 198 10.05 19.62 -40.37
CA ALA A 198 11.32 20.04 -39.80
C ALA A 198 12.29 18.86 -39.86
N GLY A 199 13.35 18.99 -40.65
CA GLY A 199 14.52 18.10 -40.61
C GLY A 199 15.46 18.52 -39.48
N CYS A 200 16.07 17.55 -38.80
CA CYS A 200 17.11 17.78 -37.79
C CYS A 200 18.49 17.55 -38.39
N ASP A 201 19.43 18.47 -38.15
CA ASP A 201 20.86 18.31 -38.44
C ASP A 201 21.59 17.81 -37.16
N PRO A 202 22.68 17.02 -37.23
CA PRO A 202 23.18 16.21 -36.12
C PRO A 202 23.93 17.00 -35.04
N ALA A 203 23.87 18.34 -35.04
CA ALA A 203 24.51 19.21 -34.04
C ALA A 203 23.56 19.80 -32.97
N GLY A 204 22.27 19.45 -32.96
CA GLY A 204 21.43 19.63 -31.77
C GLY A 204 21.05 21.07 -31.37
N GLN A 205 20.96 22.01 -32.30
CA GLN A 205 20.40 23.35 -32.05
C GLN A 205 19.12 23.59 -32.87
N CYS A 206 17.95 23.57 -32.23
CA CYS A 206 16.71 24.09 -32.82
C CYS A 206 16.61 25.60 -32.57
N ARG A 207 16.71 26.41 -33.63
CA ARG A 207 16.20 27.79 -33.63
C ARG A 207 14.75 27.78 -34.12
N LEU A 208 13.89 28.54 -33.43
CA LEU A 208 12.56 28.89 -33.92
C LEU A 208 12.71 30.21 -34.69
N ASP A 209 12.51 30.19 -36.00
CA ASP A 209 12.27 31.42 -36.75
C ASP A 209 10.89 31.98 -36.39
N ARG A 210 10.81 33.31 -36.28
CA ARG A 210 9.68 34.07 -35.73
C ARG A 210 8.39 33.94 -36.53
#